data_AF-A0A359D6H9-F1
#
_entry.id   AF-A0A359D6H9-F1
#
_cell.length_a   1.000
_cell.length_b   1.000
_cell.length_c   1.000
_cell.angle_alpha   90.00
_cell.angle_beta   90.00
_cell.angle_gamma   90.00
#
_symmetry.space_group_name_H-M   'P 1'
#
loop_
_entity.id
_entity.type
_entity.pdbx_description
1 polymer ?
#
loop_
_entity_poly.entity_id
_entity_poly.type
_entity_poly.pdbx_seq_one_letter_code
_entity_poly.pdbx_strand_id
1 'polypeptide(L)'
;LSAFKDASLIPTPARYHELCRAYSKSLGVILLKKWRVDEEYVHIIREVGNWTLPGARQIELLDLVNLSLYHAIRDTNAAAELPPLSSLSAYAKLAAPHNELAADGCLRLVGEHWDDIYALAAALR
;
A
#
# COMPACT_ATOMS: atom_id res chain seq x y z
N LEU A 1 15.94 10.09 -13.53
CA LEU A 1 15.73 8.90 -14.41
C LEU A 1 16.80 8.83 -15.50
N SER A 2 18.09 8.85 -15.14
CA SER A 2 19.18 8.67 -16.12
C SER A 2 19.50 7.19 -16.38
N ALA A 3 19.13 6.31 -15.43
CA ALA A 3 19.42 4.86 -15.49
C ALA A 3 18.65 4.10 -16.59
N PHE A 4 17.59 4.68 -17.16
CA PHE A 4 16.81 4.08 -18.25
C PHE A 4 17.16 4.66 -19.64
N LYS A 5 18.11 5.59 -19.73
CA LYS A 5 18.48 6.26 -20.99
C LYS A 5 19.60 5.55 -21.75
N ASP A 6 20.27 4.60 -21.11
CA ASP A 6 21.38 3.87 -21.72
C ASP A 6 20.87 2.51 -22.23
N ALA A 7 20.68 2.40 -23.54
CA ALA A 7 20.13 1.21 -24.20
C ALA A 7 21.11 0.01 -24.22
N SER A 8 22.31 0.18 -23.65
CA SER A 8 23.37 -0.83 -23.65
C SER A 8 23.23 -1.90 -22.56
N LEU A 9 22.35 -1.71 -21.57
CA LEU A 9 22.07 -2.69 -20.52
C LEU A 9 20.56 -2.95 -20.38
N ILE A 10 20.08 -4.01 -21.01
CA ILE A 10 18.77 -4.57 -20.68
C ILE A 10 18.87 -5.15 -19.26
N PRO A 11 18.12 -4.65 -18.26
CA PRO A 11 18.20 -5.17 -16.90
C PRO A 11 17.74 -6.63 -16.86
N THR A 12 18.40 -7.45 -16.03
CA THR A 12 17.85 -8.76 -15.69
C THR A 12 16.49 -8.60 -14.99
N PRO A 13 15.60 -9.61 -15.02
CA PRO A 13 14.30 -9.52 -14.33
C PRO A 13 14.43 -9.15 -12.85
N ALA A 14 15.42 -9.71 -12.15
CA ALA A 14 15.72 -9.36 -10.76
C ALA A 14 16.07 -7.87 -10.60
N ARG A 15 16.98 -7.36 -11.45
CA ARG A 15 17.37 -5.95 -11.43
C ARG A 15 16.22 -5.02 -11.80
N TYR A 16 15.36 -5.44 -12.74
CA TYR A 16 14.15 -4.72 -13.09
C TYR A 16 13.20 -4.61 -11.89
N HIS A 17 12.94 -5.72 -11.18
CA HIS A 17 12.11 -5.71 -9.97
C HIS A 17 12.68 -4.82 -8.87
N GLU A 18 14.00 -4.85 -8.64
CA GLU A 18 14.67 -3.94 -7.70
C GLU A 18 14.45 -2.48 -8.06
N LEU A 19 14.62 -2.12 -9.34
CA LEU A 19 14.41 -0.76 -9.82
C LEU A 19 12.94 -0.34 -9.68
N CYS A 20 12.00 -1.21 -10.05
CA CYS A 20 10.58 -0.95 -9.84
C CYS A 20 10.27 -0.73 -8.36
N ARG A 21 10.81 -1.56 -7.45
CA ARG A 21 10.62 -1.39 -6.01
C ARG A 21 11.20 -0.08 -5.49
N ALA A 22 12.39 0.30 -5.97
CA ALA A 22 13.09 1.51 -5.54
C ALA A 22 12.42 2.79 -6.06
N TYR A 23 11.88 2.78 -7.28
CA TYR A 23 11.45 3.99 -7.97
C TYR A 23 9.94 4.11 -8.20
N SER A 24 9.13 3.07 -7.94
CA SER A 24 7.68 3.06 -8.21
C SER A 24 6.95 4.29 -7.67
N LYS A 25 7.20 4.67 -6.41
CA LYS A 25 6.58 5.86 -5.80
C LYS A 25 6.99 7.15 -6.53
N SER A 26 8.29 7.35 -6.73
CA SER A 26 8.79 8.56 -7.40
C SER A 26 8.29 8.68 -8.84
N LEU A 27 8.27 7.57 -9.58
CA LEU A 27 7.75 7.52 -10.94
C LEU A 27 6.23 7.76 -10.95
N GLY A 28 5.49 7.14 -10.02
CA GLY A 28 4.06 7.35 -9.86
C GLY A 28 3.71 8.82 -9.60
N VAL A 29 4.40 9.47 -8.67
CA VAL A 29 4.22 10.91 -8.40
C VAL A 29 4.49 11.76 -9.64
N ILE A 30 5.58 11.49 -10.38
CA ILE A 30 5.90 12.23 -11.61
C ILE A 30 4.79 12.07 -12.65
N LEU A 31 4.31 10.84 -12.87
CA LEU A 31 3.27 10.54 -13.85
C LEU A 31 1.94 11.21 -13.48
N LEU A 32 1.48 11.06 -12.24
CA LEU A 32 0.21 11.65 -11.78
C LEU A 32 0.24 13.18 -11.87
N LYS A 33 1.36 13.82 -11.50
CA LYS A 33 1.53 15.27 -11.68
C LYS A 33 1.51 15.69 -13.15
N LYS A 34 2.17 14.94 -14.04
CA LYS A 34 2.16 15.21 -15.48
C LYS A 34 0.75 15.10 -16.08
N TRP A 35 -0.05 14.16 -15.57
CA TRP A 35 -1.45 13.98 -15.97
C TRP A 35 -2.42 14.94 -15.26
N ARG A 36 -1.93 15.79 -14.35
CA ARG A 36 -2.73 16.75 -13.58
C ARG A 36 -3.85 16.07 -12.79
N VAL A 37 -3.57 14.88 -12.27
CA VAL A 37 -4.44 14.20 -11.29
C VAL A 37 -4.45 15.02 -10.00
N ASP A 38 -5.56 14.95 -9.27
CA ASP A 38 -5.73 15.64 -8.00
C ASP A 38 -4.55 15.37 -7.03
N GLU A 39 -4.11 16.40 -6.30
CA GLU A 39 -2.98 16.30 -5.38
C GLU A 39 -3.29 15.34 -4.23
N GLU A 40 -4.57 15.08 -3.89
CA GLU A 40 -4.94 14.03 -2.93
C GLU A 40 -4.39 12.65 -3.36
N TYR A 41 -4.56 12.26 -4.63
CA TYR A 41 -4.02 10.99 -5.14
C TYR A 41 -2.49 11.01 -5.25
N VAL A 42 -1.91 12.16 -5.60
CA VAL A 42 -0.46 12.33 -5.62
C VAL A 42 0.11 12.16 -4.21
N HIS A 43 -0.57 12.68 -3.19
CA HIS A 43 -0.22 12.55 -1.78
C HIS A 43 -0.29 11.09 -1.34
N ILE A 44 -1.34 10.36 -1.72
CA ILE A 44 -1.48 8.92 -1.43
C ILE A 44 -0.28 8.13 -1.95
N ILE A 45 0.11 8.31 -3.22
CA ILE A 45 1.27 7.57 -3.78
C ILE A 45 2.59 7.96 -3.09
N ARG A 46 2.70 9.20 -2.59
CA ARG A 46 3.88 9.65 -1.87
C ARG A 46 4.00 8.97 -0.51
N GLU A 47 2.90 8.89 0.22
CA GLU A 47 2.87 8.49 1.62
C GLU A 47 2.42 7.03 1.86
N VAL A 48 1.96 6.31 0.84
CA VAL A 48 1.58 4.91 0.98
C VAL A 48 2.71 4.08 1.58
N GLY A 49 2.42 3.26 2.59
CA GLY A 49 3.40 2.51 3.38
C GLY A 49 4.11 3.33 4.46
N ASN A 50 3.77 4.60 4.66
CA ASN A 50 4.18 5.39 5.82
C ASN A 50 3.23 5.11 6.99
N TRP A 51 3.56 4.08 7.78
CA TRP A 51 2.68 3.52 8.82
C TRP A 51 2.33 4.48 9.97
N THR A 52 3.20 5.46 10.23
CA THR A 52 3.12 6.35 11.39
C THR A 52 2.81 7.79 11.00
N LEU A 53 2.48 8.07 9.73
CA LEU A 53 2.15 9.41 9.29
C LEU A 53 0.93 9.94 10.06
N PRO A 54 1.07 11.02 10.84
CA PRO A 54 -0.07 11.62 11.51
C PRO A 54 -0.97 12.30 10.48
N GLY A 55 -2.29 12.23 10.70
CA GLY A 55 -3.28 12.84 9.82
C GLY A 55 -4.49 13.36 10.59
N ALA A 56 -5.60 13.56 9.89
CA ALA A 56 -6.84 13.96 10.53
C ALA A 56 -7.33 12.89 11.52
N ARG A 57 -8.22 13.29 12.43
CA ARG A 57 -8.84 12.37 13.39
C ARG A 57 -9.78 11.36 12.71
N GLN A 58 -10.35 11.73 11.58
CA GLN A 58 -11.22 10.90 10.77
C GLN A 58 -10.41 10.03 9.79
N ILE A 59 -10.99 8.90 9.39
CA ILE A 59 -10.42 8.06 8.33
C ILE A 59 -10.37 8.83 7.02
N GLU A 60 -9.21 8.76 6.37
CA GLU A 60 -8.93 9.34 5.06
C GLU A 60 -8.56 8.21 4.07
N LEU A 61 -8.56 8.52 2.77
CA LEU A 61 -8.29 7.52 1.74
C LEU A 61 -6.90 6.88 1.88
N LEU A 62 -5.88 7.64 2.31
CA LEU A 62 -4.56 7.11 2.60
C LEU A 62 -4.58 6.06 3.73
N ASP A 63 -5.44 6.22 4.74
CA ASP A 63 -5.56 5.25 5.83
C ASP A 63 -6.09 3.92 5.31
N LEU A 64 -7.13 3.96 4.46
CA LEU A 64 -7.68 2.77 3.82
C LEU A 64 -6.63 2.08 2.96
N VAL A 65 -5.88 2.83 2.15
CA VAL A 65 -4.79 2.29 1.33
C VAL A 65 -3.71 1.66 2.18
N ASN A 66 -3.32 2.27 3.31
CA ASN A 66 -2.31 1.71 4.21
C ASN A 66 -2.80 0.44 4.92
N LEU A 67 -4.05 0.40 5.40
CA LEU A 67 -4.64 -0.80 5.99
C LEU A 67 -4.71 -1.93 4.94
N SER A 68 -5.19 -1.64 3.73
CA SER A 68 -5.22 -2.62 2.64
C SER A 68 -3.82 -3.12 2.27
N LEU A 69 -2.84 -2.22 2.15
CA LEU A 69 -1.47 -2.58 1.83
C LEU A 69 -0.84 -3.47 2.91
N TYR A 70 -1.06 -3.13 4.18
CA TYR A 70 -0.60 -3.93 5.32
C TYR A 70 -1.09 -5.37 5.21
N HIS A 71 -2.40 -5.55 4.96
CA HIS A 71 -3.01 -6.88 4.82
C HIS A 71 -2.52 -7.62 3.57
N ALA A 72 -2.39 -6.93 2.43
CA ALA A 72 -1.88 -7.53 1.20
C ALA A 72 -0.43 -8.01 1.35
N ILE A 73 0.45 -7.22 1.97
CA ILE A 73 1.85 -7.62 2.22
C ILE A 73 1.88 -8.87 3.09
N ARG A 74 1.10 -8.87 4.18
CA ARG A 74 1.08 -9.97 5.13
C ARG A 74 0.56 -11.27 4.53
N ASP A 75 -0.49 -11.17 3.73
CA ASP A 75 -1.06 -12.31 3.01
C ASP A 75 -0.08 -12.89 1.98
N THR A 76 0.56 -12.03 1.17
CA THR A 76 1.52 -12.47 0.14
C THR A 76 2.86 -12.94 0.74
N ASN A 77 3.25 -12.41 1.90
CA ASN A 77 4.49 -12.76 2.58
C ASN A 77 4.32 -12.73 4.10
N ALA A 78 4.03 -13.89 4.68
CA ALA A 78 3.89 -14.06 6.12
C ALA A 78 5.18 -13.73 6.92
N ALA A 79 6.35 -13.73 6.27
CA ALA A 79 7.64 -13.38 6.88
C ALA A 79 7.99 -11.89 6.74
N ALA A 80 7.10 -11.06 6.19
CA ALA A 80 7.32 -9.63 6.08
C ALA A 80 7.43 -8.98 7.47
N GLU A 81 8.48 -8.20 7.68
CA GLU A 81 8.67 -7.40 8.88
C GLU A 81 7.72 -6.19 8.85
N LEU A 82 6.51 -6.38 9.37
CA LEU A 82 5.51 -5.32 9.54
C LEU A 82 5.43 -4.91 11.02
N PRO A 83 5.21 -3.62 11.31
CA PRO A 83 4.93 -3.19 12.68
C PRO A 83 3.58 -3.79 13.14
N PRO A 84 3.31 -3.91 14.45
CA PRO A 84 2.00 -4.35 14.93
C PRO A 84 0.89 -3.47 14.37
N LEU A 85 -0.21 -4.07 13.89
CA LEU A 85 -1.34 -3.32 13.30
C LEU A 85 -1.85 -2.20 14.22
N SER A 86 -1.89 -2.47 15.53
CA SER A 86 -2.31 -1.50 16.55
C SER A 86 -1.40 -0.27 16.69
N SER A 87 -0.20 -0.30 16.11
CA SER A 87 0.74 0.82 16.10
C SER A 87 0.61 1.75 14.87
N LEU A 88 -0.20 1.37 13.88
CA LEU A 88 -0.42 2.18 12.69
C LEU A 88 -1.30 3.40 13.01
N SER A 89 -0.98 4.55 12.41
CA SER A 89 -1.82 5.74 12.52
C SER A 89 -3.24 5.50 11.98
N ALA A 90 -3.34 4.78 10.86
CA ALA A 90 -4.61 4.41 10.24
C ALA A 90 -5.50 3.56 11.17
N TYR A 91 -4.91 2.62 11.92
CA TYR A 91 -5.65 1.76 12.85
C TYR A 91 -6.24 2.57 14.01
N ALA A 92 -5.50 3.54 14.54
CA ALA A 92 -5.94 4.38 15.66
C ALA A 92 -7.21 5.19 15.36
N LYS A 93 -7.58 5.32 14.08
CA LYS A 93 -8.80 6.03 13.63
C LYS A 93 -10.02 5.11 13.52
N LEU A 94 -9.85 3.79 13.61
CA LEU A 94 -10.94 2.82 13.54
C LEU A 94 -11.72 2.77 14.86
N ALA A 95 -13.04 2.82 14.75
CA ALA A 95 -13.96 2.59 15.86
C ALA A 95 -14.53 1.16 15.81
N ALA A 96 -14.93 0.63 16.96
CA ALA A 96 -15.63 -0.65 17.03
C ALA A 96 -16.90 -0.63 16.15
N PRO A 97 -17.20 -1.72 15.42
CA PRO A 97 -16.50 -3.02 15.42
C PRO A 97 -15.30 -3.10 14.45
N HIS A 98 -15.02 -2.05 13.69
CA HIS A 98 -14.04 -2.07 12.60
C HIS A 98 -12.57 -2.14 13.07
N ASN A 99 -12.31 -1.94 14.36
CA ASN A 99 -10.98 -2.06 14.96
C ASN A 99 -10.73 -3.43 15.60
N GLU A 100 -11.65 -4.38 15.48
CA GLU A 100 -11.48 -5.69 16.08
C GLU A 100 -10.38 -6.49 15.37
N LEU A 101 -9.52 -7.13 16.17
CA LEU A 101 -8.42 -7.94 15.70
C LEU A 101 -8.77 -9.43 15.78
N ALA A 102 -8.39 -10.19 14.76
CA ALA A 102 -8.37 -11.64 14.79
C ALA A 102 -7.16 -12.15 15.60
N ALA A 103 -7.12 -13.46 15.88
CA ALA A 103 -6.06 -14.09 16.67
C ALA A 103 -4.65 -13.92 16.06
N ASP A 104 -4.58 -13.72 14.75
CA ASP A 104 -3.35 -13.45 14.02
C ASP A 104 -2.92 -11.97 14.14
N GLY A 105 -3.75 -11.08 14.68
CA GLY A 105 -3.47 -9.65 14.78
C GLY A 105 -3.77 -8.86 13.50
N CYS A 106 -4.49 -9.44 12.53
CA CYS A 106 -5.13 -8.71 11.43
C CYS A 106 -6.48 -8.12 11.86
N LEU A 107 -7.02 -7.18 11.09
CA LEU A 107 -8.42 -6.79 11.21
C LEU A 107 -9.31 -8.01 10.94
N ARG A 108 -10.19 -8.31 11.90
CA ARG A 108 -11.17 -9.40 11.80
C ARG A 108 -12.03 -9.26 10.54
N LEU A 109 -12.48 -8.04 10.24
CA LEU A 109 -13.26 -7.71 9.04
C LEU A 109 -12.57 -8.17 7.75
N VAL A 110 -11.26 -7.92 7.61
CA VAL A 110 -10.53 -8.32 6.40
C VAL A 110 -10.40 -9.83 6.31
N GLY A 111 -10.13 -10.48 7.44
CA GLY A 111 -10.07 -11.94 7.53
C GLY A 111 -11.38 -12.63 7.12
N GLU A 112 -12.52 -12.05 7.48
CA GLU A 112 -13.86 -12.55 7.16
C GLU A 112 -14.23 -12.38 5.67
N HIS A 113 -13.54 -11.51 4.93
CA HIS A 113 -13.89 -11.13 3.55
C HIS A 113 -12.79 -11.38 2.52
N TRP A 114 -11.74 -12.16 2.84
CA TRP A 114 -10.69 -12.47 1.87
C TRP A 114 -11.22 -13.12 0.59
N ASP A 115 -12.15 -14.06 0.70
CA ASP A 115 -12.76 -14.72 -0.47
C ASP A 115 -13.43 -13.71 -1.41
N ASP A 116 -14.17 -12.74 -0.86
CA ASP A 116 -14.82 -11.68 -1.63
C ASP A 116 -13.78 -10.75 -2.27
N ILE A 117 -12.74 -10.37 -1.53
CA ILE A 117 -11.63 -9.55 -2.02
C ILE A 117 -10.94 -10.24 -3.20
N TYR A 118 -10.67 -11.54 -3.10
CA TYR A 118 -10.06 -12.32 -4.17
C TYR A 118 -10.97 -12.46 -5.39
N ALA A 119 -12.27 -12.73 -5.17
CA ALA A 119 -13.24 -12.82 -6.25
C ALA A 119 -13.31 -11.50 -7.04
N LEU A 120 -13.35 -10.36 -6.35
CA LEU A 120 -13.36 -9.04 -6.99
C LEU A 120 -12.04 -8.75 -7.71
N ALA A 121 -10.90 -9.05 -7.08
CA ALA A 121 -9.59 -8.85 -7.70
C ALA A 121 -9.40 -9.71 -8.96
N ALA A 122 -9.98 -10.92 -9.01
CA ALA A 122 -9.96 -11.77 -10.20
C ALA A 122 -10.81 -11.19 -11.34
N ALA A 123 -11.94 -10.54 -11.04
CA ALA A 123 -12.81 -9.91 -12.03
C ALA A 123 -12.23 -8.63 -12.67
N LEU A 124 -11.21 -8.02 -12.05
CA LEU A 124 -10.54 -6.81 -12.53
C LEU A 124 -9.29 -7.08 -13.38
N ARG A 125 -8.90 -8.36 -13.54
CA ARG A 125 -7.76 -8.79 -14.37
C ARG A 125 -8.22 -9.23 -15.75
#